data_AF-A0ABD0Q7S6-F1
#
_entry.id   AF-A0ABD0Q7S6-F1
#
_cell.length_a   1.000
_cell.length_b   1.000
_cell.length_c   1.000
_cell.angle_alpha   90.00
_cell.angle_beta   90.00
_cell.angle_gamma   90.00
#
_symmetry.space_group_name_H-M   'P 1'
#
loop_
_entity.id
_entity.type
_entity.pdbx_description
1 polymer ?
#
loop_
_entity_poly.entity_id
_entity_poly.type
_entity_poly.pdbx_seq_one_letter_code
_entity_poly.pdbx_strand_id
1 'polypeptide(L)' 'YRDNKGAMEPLRIHTLVISVQHSPDITLADIRHNLMEKVVKTVIPAKYLDDKTIYHLLPSG' A
#
# COMPACT_ATOMS: atom_id res chain seq x y z
N TYR A 1 1.58 15.26 5.22
CA TYR A 1 0.73 15.83 6.28
C TYR A 1 0.57 17.31 6.05
N ARG A 2 -0.48 17.91 6.60
CA ARG A 2 -0.69 19.36 6.68
C ARG A 2 -0.68 19.77 8.14
N ASP A 3 0.00 20.86 8.46
CA ASP A 3 -0.12 21.49 9.78
C ASP A 3 -1.42 22.29 9.84
N ASN A 4 -2.28 21.95 10.80
CA ASN A 4 -3.48 22.70 11.13
C ASN A 4 -3.39 23.20 12.58
N LYS A 5 -2.76 24.37 12.77
CA LYS A 5 -2.61 25.04 14.07
C LYS A 5 -1.93 24.16 15.13
N GLY A 6 -0.89 23.41 14.72
CA GLY A 6 -0.16 22.49 15.58
C GLY A 6 -0.70 21.06 15.60
N ALA A 7 -1.85 20.78 14.97
CA ALA A 7 -2.33 19.42 14.74
C ALA A 7 -1.91 18.93 13.35
N MET A 8 -1.31 17.73 13.27
CA MET A 8 -0.88 17.14 11.99
C MET A 8 -2.01 16.35 11.35
N GLU A 9 -2.49 16.82 10.19
CA GLU A 9 -3.54 16.14 9.42
C GLU A 9 -2.94 15.28 8.29
N PRO A 10 -3.27 13.98 8.21
CA PRO A 10 -2.85 13.12 7.11
C PRO A 10 -3.58 13.52 5.82
N LEU A 11 -2.81 13.67 4.74
CA LEU A 11 -3.35 14.07 3.44
C LEU A 11 -3.54 12.89 2.50
N ARG A 12 -2.48 12.10 2.33
CA ARG A 12 -2.41 10.96 1.41
C ARG A 12 -1.28 10.04 1.83
N ILE A 13 -1.35 8.79 1.40
CA ILE A 13 -0.20 7.89 1.42
C ILE A 13 0.65 8.23 0.20
N HIS A 14 1.95 8.45 0.43
CA HIS A 14 2.87 8.71 -0.67
C HIS A 14 3.39 7.40 -1.28
N THR A 15 3.88 6.51 -0.42
CA THR A 15 4.52 5.26 -0.83
C THR A 15 4.12 4.15 0.14
N LEU A 16 3.74 3.00 -0.41
CA LEU A 16 3.45 1.78 0.31
C LEU A 16 4.45 0.70 -0.07
N VAL A 17 5.10 0.08 0.92
CA VAL A 17 6.02 -1.03 0.70
C VAL A 17 5.51 -2.24 1.46
N ILE A 18 5.38 -3.38 0.78
CA ILE A 18 4.97 -4.65 1.38
C ILE A 18 5.94 -5.73 0.92
N SER A 19 6.63 -6.35 1.88
CA SER A 19 7.44 -7.55 1.67
C SER A 19 6.87 -8.68 2.52
N VAL A 20 6.53 -9.80 1.88
CA VAL A 20 5.94 -10.96 2.56
C VAL A 20 6.55 -12.25 2.03
N GLN A 21 6.80 -13.20 2.92
CA GLN A 21 7.24 -14.54 2.53
C GLN A 21 6.07 -15.27 1.85
N HIS A 22 6.36 -16.00 0.78
CA HIS A 22 5.35 -16.74 0.02
C HIS A 22 5.84 -18.15 -0.30
N SER A 23 4.89 -19.06 -0.53
CA SER A 23 5.19 -20.40 -1.07
C SER A 23 5.71 -20.26 -2.51
N PRO A 24 6.61 -21.14 -2.99
CA PRO A 24 7.04 -21.14 -4.40
C PRO A 24 5.89 -21.44 -5.38
N ASP A 25 4.77 -21.96 -4.90
CA ASP A 25 3.64 -22.40 -5.73
C ASP A 25 2.72 -21.25 -6.21
N ILE A 26 2.92 -20.04 -5.70
CA ILE A 26 2.10 -18.87 -6.06
C ILE A 26 2.90 -17.89 -6.92
N THR A 27 2.26 -17.38 -7.98
CA THR A 27 2.92 -16.44 -8.89
C THR A 27 3.06 -15.06 -8.27
N LEU A 28 4.09 -14.31 -8.66
CA LEU A 28 4.29 -12.93 -8.22
C LEU A 28 3.08 -12.04 -8.57
N ALA A 29 2.45 -12.28 -9.73
CA ALA A 29 1.25 -11.56 -10.16
C ALA A 29 0.07 -11.80 -9.21
N ASP A 30 -0.15 -13.06 -8.82
CA ASP A 30 -1.22 -13.44 -7.89
C ASP A 30 -0.97 -12.86 -6.49
N ILE A 31 0.28 -12.85 -6.01
CA ILE A 31 0.60 -12.24 -4.72
C ILE A 31 0.33 -10.73 -4.76
N ARG A 32 0.79 -10.04 -5.81
CA ARG A 32 0.57 -8.60 -5.95
C ARG A 32 -0.91 -8.25 -6.01
N HIS A 33 -1.70 -9.02 -6.75
CA HIS A 33 -3.14 -8.83 -6.84
C HIS A 33 -3.83 -9.08 -5.49
N ASN A 34 -3.52 -10.19 -4.81
CA ASN A 34 -4.08 -10.51 -3.50
C ASN A 34 -3.71 -9.47 -2.44
N LEU A 35 -2.47 -8.98 -2.43
CA LEU A 35 -2.04 -7.91 -1.52
C LEU A 35 -2.83 -6.63 -1.78
N MET A 36 -3.02 -6.25 -3.04
CA MET A 36 -3.75 -5.02 -3.38
C MET A 36 -5.23 -5.09 -2.96
N GLU A 37 -5.93 -6.18 -3.29
CA GLU A 37 -7.36 -6.30 -3.00
C GLU A 37 -7.65 -6.60 -1.52
N LYS A 38 -6.95 -7.59 -0.95
CA LYS A 38 -7.26 -8.12 0.39
C LYS A 38 -6.56 -7.38 1.51
N VAL A 39 -5.49 -6.64 1.23
CA VAL A 39 -4.72 -5.93 2.26
C VAL A 39 -4.82 -4.43 2.05
N VAL A 40 -4.34 -3.91 0.92
CA VAL A 40 -4.25 -2.46 0.68
C VAL A 40 -5.64 -1.82 0.71
N LYS A 41 -6.56 -2.27 -0.15
CA LYS A 41 -7.92 -1.70 -0.23
C LYS A 41 -8.80 -1.98 0.98
N THR A 42 -8.49 -3.04 1.73
CA THR A 42 -9.27 -3.43 2.92
C THR A 42 -8.84 -2.63 4.16
N VAL A 43 -7.54 -2.36 4.32
CA VAL A 43 -7.00 -1.69 5.51
C VAL A 43 -6.89 -0.19 5.33
N ILE A 44 -6.50 0.27 4.15
CA ILE A 44 -6.24 1.68 3.90
C ILE A 44 -7.53 2.36 3.41
N PRO A 45 -8.01 3.40 4.11
CA PRO A 45 -9.13 4.19 3.63
C PRO A 45 -8.85 4.78 2.24
N ALA A 46 -9.78 4.58 1.30
CA ALA A 46 -9.64 5.05 -0.09
C ALA A 46 -9.33 6.55 -0.21
N LYS A 47 -9.75 7.36 0.76
CA LYS A 47 -9.44 8.80 0.83
C LYS A 47 -7.94 9.14 0.89
N TYR A 48 -7.09 8.18 1.26
CA TYR A 48 -5.64 8.37 1.30
C TYR A 48 -4.91 7.74 0.11
N LEU A 49 -5.62 6.98 -0.73
CA LEU A 49 -5.07 6.36 -1.93
C LEU A 49 -5.43 7.23 -3.13
N ASP A 50 -4.42 7.54 -3.95
CA ASP A 50 -4.56 8.30 -5.18
C ASP A 50 -3.69 7.71 -6.30
N ASP A 51 -3.88 8.20 -7.52
CA ASP A 51 -3.13 7.76 -8.70
C ASP A 51 -1.61 8.03 -8.59
N LYS A 52 -1.20 8.87 -7.63
CA LYS A 52 0.20 9.21 -7.36
C LYS A 52 0.79 8.32 -6.26
N THR A 53 0.02 7.41 -5.68
CA THR A 53 0.48 6.52 -4.62
C THR A 53 1.42 5.49 -5.21
N ILE A 54 2.64 5.41 -4.68
CA ILE A 54 3.68 4.51 -5.16
C ILE A 54 3.54 3.17 -4.43
N TYR A 55 3.41 2.06 -5.16
CA TYR A 55 3.28 0.72 -4.59
C TYR A 55 4.53 -0.13 -4.87
N HIS A 56 5.27 -0.48 -3.82
CA HIS A 56 6.36 -1.44 -3.85
C HIS A 56 5.89 -2.75 -3.22
N LEU A 57 5.30 -3.63 -4.04
CA LEU A 57 4.83 -4.95 -3.62
C LEU A 57 5.89 -5.98 -4.01
N LEU A 58 6.55 -6.55 -3.00
CA LEU A 58 7.69 -7.46 -3.13
C LEU A 58 8.85 -6.86 -3.96
N PRO A 59 9.47 -5.76 -3.49
CA PRO A 59 10.59 -5.14 -4.20
C PRO A 59 11.87 -5.99 -4.19
N SER A 60 11.98 -6.94 -3.24
CA SER A 60 13.08 -7.89 -3.12
C SER A 60 12.80 -9.24 -3.80
N GLY A 61 11.60 -9.39 -4.39
CA GLY A 61 11.18 -10.61 -5.08
C GLY A 61 11.94 -10.83 -6.37
#